data_AF-A0A3D0IZH2-F1
#
_entry.id   AF-A0A3D0IZH2-F1
#
_cell.length_a   1.000
_cell.length_b   1.000
_cell.length_c   1.000
_cell.angle_alpha   90.00
_cell.angle_beta   90.00
_cell.angle_gamma   90.00
#
_symmetry.space_group_name_H-M   'P 1'
#
loop_
_entity.id
_entity.type
_entity.pdbx_description
1 polymer ?
#
loop_
_entity_poly.entity_id
_entity_poly.type
_entity_poly.pdbx_seq_one_letter_code
_entity_poly.pdbx_strand_id
1 'polypeptide(L)'
;MCLRTRLRKDLRHHEPRRTSRHFESSALNTTQIRDILATHGLRPLRQLGQNFLAEPALATVIAHALPKSTQEPVQEIGPGLGALTRALLTIGHTVEAFEIDQGLISWLRQSLQNEPRFQLIEGDALKTLPHHPPRSLVCGNLPYSISTPLLVQLALR
;
A
#
# COMPACT_ATOMS: atom_id res chain seq x y z
N MET A 1 -28.40 50.31 -26.38
CA MET A 1 -28.11 50.67 -27.78
C MET A 1 -26.61 50.49 -28.01
N CYS A 2 -26.24 49.54 -28.88
CA CYS A 2 -24.88 49.26 -29.42
C CYS A 2 -23.72 48.95 -28.44
N LEU A 3 -22.83 47.98 -28.67
CA LEU A 3 -22.64 47.01 -29.75
C LEU A 3 -21.69 45.90 -29.25
N ARG A 4 -21.94 44.70 -29.75
CA ARG A 4 -21.17 43.46 -29.61
C ARG A 4 -19.66 43.63 -29.83
N THR A 5 -18.84 43.03 -28.97
CA THR A 5 -17.45 42.66 -29.29
C THR A 5 -17.35 41.14 -29.48
N ARG A 6 -16.99 40.73 -30.70
CA ARG A 6 -16.65 39.34 -31.06
C ARG A 6 -15.14 39.12 -30.92
N LEU A 7 -14.78 38.09 -30.16
CA LEU A 7 -13.83 37.01 -30.48
C LEU A 7 -12.54 37.31 -31.29
N ARG A 8 -11.38 37.09 -30.66
CA ARG A 8 -10.31 36.15 -31.09
C ARG A 8 -9.63 35.59 -29.82
N LYS A 9 -10.05 34.42 -29.34
CA LYS A 9 -9.28 33.16 -29.31
C LYS A 9 -7.75 33.33 -29.39
N ASP A 10 -7.10 33.35 -28.23
CA ASP A 10 -5.78 32.75 -28.03
C ASP A 10 -5.93 31.53 -27.11
N LEU A 11 -6.42 30.44 -27.71
CA LEU A 11 -6.32 29.11 -27.14
C LEU A 11 -4.87 28.65 -27.30
N ARG A 12 -4.00 29.04 -26.37
CA ARG A 12 -2.80 28.25 -26.12
C ARG A 12 -3.25 27.00 -25.37
N HIS A 13 -3.59 25.98 -26.15
CA HIS A 13 -3.68 24.61 -25.67
C HIS A 13 -2.32 24.25 -25.07
N HIS A 14 -2.21 24.33 -23.75
CA HIS A 14 -1.18 23.62 -23.03
C HIS A 14 -1.58 22.15 -23.05
N GLU A 15 -1.13 21.44 -24.09
CA GLU A 15 -1.09 19.98 -24.10
C GLU A 15 -0.31 19.53 -22.86
N PRO A 16 -0.90 18.69 -21.98
CA PRO A 16 -0.12 18.06 -20.93
C PRO A 16 0.87 17.11 -21.59
N ARG A 17 2.16 17.40 -21.40
CA ARG A 17 3.27 16.54 -21.82
C ARG A 17 3.06 15.13 -21.29
N ARG A 18 3.10 14.16 -22.21
CA ARG A 18 3.13 12.71 -21.94
C ARG A 18 4.23 12.36 -20.92
N THR A 19 3.85 12.21 -19.66
CA THR A 19 4.64 11.51 -18.64
C THR A 19 3.96 10.18 -18.33
N SER A 20 4.05 9.24 -19.27
CA SER A 20 3.45 7.91 -19.16
C SER A 20 4.53 6.87 -18.85
N ARG A 21 4.70 6.54 -17.56
CA ARG A 21 5.11 5.20 -17.05
C ARG A 21 4.46 5.00 -15.67
N HIS A 22 3.18 4.61 -15.73
CA HIS A 22 2.43 3.73 -14.85
C HIS A 22 2.73 3.78 -13.34
N PHE A 23 2.08 4.71 -12.64
CA PHE A 23 1.52 4.41 -11.31
C PHE A 23 0.19 3.67 -11.55
N GLU A 24 0.27 2.45 -12.08
CA GLU A 24 -0.93 1.63 -12.23
C GLU A 24 -1.33 1.15 -10.84
N SER A 25 -2.37 1.80 -10.32
CA SER A 25 -3.27 1.25 -9.32
C SER A 25 -3.91 -0.02 -9.89
N SER A 26 -3.13 -1.10 -9.98
CA SER A 26 -3.65 -2.41 -10.35
C SER A 26 -3.78 -3.21 -9.07
N ALA A 27 -4.97 -3.10 -8.46
CA ALA A 27 -5.72 -4.25 -7.99
C ALA A 27 -5.01 -5.60 -8.29
N LEU A 28 -4.45 -6.27 -7.26
CA LEU A 28 -3.72 -7.54 -7.45
C LEU A 28 -4.67 -8.73 -7.47
N ASN A 29 -4.85 -9.36 -8.63
CA ASN A 29 -5.56 -10.63 -8.77
C ASN A 29 -4.60 -11.84 -8.75
N THR A 30 -5.15 -13.05 -8.69
CA THR A 30 -4.36 -14.30 -8.66
C THR A 30 -3.35 -14.43 -9.80
N THR A 31 -3.69 -14.02 -11.01
CA THR A 31 -2.79 -14.09 -12.16
C THR A 31 -1.61 -13.14 -11.98
N GLN A 32 -1.89 -11.87 -11.65
CA GLN A 32 -0.85 -10.86 -11.41
C GLN A 32 0.06 -11.24 -10.24
N ILE A 33 -0.50 -11.82 -9.17
CA ILE A 33 0.31 -12.31 -8.05
C ILE A 33 1.29 -13.37 -8.52
N ARG A 34 0.84 -14.36 -9.31
CA ARG A 34 1.72 -15.40 -9.85
C ARG A 34 2.80 -14.81 -10.76
N ASP A 35 2.42 -13.86 -11.62
CA ASP A 35 3.35 -13.23 -12.57
C ASP A 35 4.42 -12.41 -11.84
N ILE A 36 4.03 -11.62 -10.83
CA ILE A 36 4.97 -10.85 -10.01
C ILE A 36 5.94 -11.79 -9.29
N LEU A 37 5.41 -12.85 -8.65
CA LEU A 37 6.22 -13.82 -7.94
C LEU A 37 7.23 -14.48 -8.90
N ALA A 38 6.79 -14.96 -10.06
CA ALA A 38 7.65 -15.60 -11.04
C ALA A 38 8.72 -14.64 -11.58
N THR A 39 8.33 -13.43 -11.97
CA THR A 39 9.24 -12.43 -12.57
C THR A 39 10.36 -12.00 -11.62
N HIS A 40 10.09 -11.98 -10.31
CA HIS A 40 11.05 -11.56 -9.29
C HIS A 40 11.74 -12.74 -8.59
N GLY A 41 11.53 -13.97 -9.07
CA GLY A 41 12.10 -15.17 -8.44
C GLY A 41 11.60 -15.43 -7.02
N LEU A 42 10.45 -14.85 -6.66
CA LEU A 42 9.84 -14.97 -5.34
C LEU A 42 8.97 -16.23 -5.26
N ARG A 43 8.87 -16.79 -4.07
CA ARG A 43 7.97 -17.90 -3.78
C ARG A 43 7.32 -17.69 -2.42
N PRO A 44 6.03 -18.04 -2.24
CA PRO A 44 5.39 -17.97 -0.95
C PRO A 44 6.16 -18.82 0.08
N LEU A 45 6.55 -18.20 1.19
CA LEU A 45 7.26 -18.84 2.28
C LEU A 45 6.27 -19.45 3.27
N ARG A 46 6.08 -20.77 3.19
CA ARG A 46 5.15 -21.50 4.08
C ARG A 46 5.43 -21.28 5.57
N GLN A 47 6.70 -21.21 5.95
CA GLN A 47 7.12 -20.97 7.34
C GLN A 47 6.69 -19.60 7.88
N LEU A 48 6.46 -18.62 7.00
CA LEU A 48 5.95 -17.30 7.35
C LEU A 48 4.43 -17.21 7.27
N GLY A 49 3.74 -18.30 6.91
CA GLY A 49 2.28 -18.34 6.81
C GLY A 49 1.70 -17.38 5.76
N GLN A 50 2.47 -17.06 4.71
CA GLN A 50 2.07 -16.08 3.70
C GLN A 50 0.80 -16.50 2.93
N ASN A 51 -0.20 -15.64 2.98
CA ASN A 51 -1.40 -15.69 2.15
C ASN A 51 -1.58 -14.32 1.49
N PHE A 52 -1.46 -14.26 0.16
CA PHE A 52 -1.59 -12.99 -0.57
C PHE A 52 -3.05 -12.65 -0.82
N LEU A 53 -3.40 -11.39 -0.61
CA LEU A 53 -4.73 -10.86 -0.90
C LEU A 53 -4.92 -10.77 -2.42
N ALA A 54 -5.64 -11.75 -2.98
CA ALA A 54 -5.84 -11.92 -4.43
C ALA A 54 -7.18 -11.39 -4.94
N GLU A 55 -8.01 -10.83 -4.06
CA GLU A 55 -9.27 -10.19 -4.40
C GLU A 55 -9.12 -8.68 -4.22
N PRO A 56 -8.95 -7.91 -5.31
CA PRO A 56 -8.76 -6.48 -5.22
C PRO A 56 -9.89 -5.73 -4.54
N ALA A 57 -11.14 -6.16 -4.76
CA ALA A 57 -12.29 -5.52 -4.14
C ALA A 57 -12.22 -5.61 -2.61
N LEU A 58 -11.69 -6.72 -2.08
CA LEU A 58 -11.53 -6.91 -0.64
C LEU A 58 -10.49 -5.96 -0.05
N ALA A 59 -9.39 -5.70 -0.76
CA ALA A 59 -8.38 -4.70 -0.33
C ALA A 59 -9.01 -3.31 -0.20
N THR A 60 -9.81 -2.91 -1.19
CA THR A 60 -10.55 -1.65 -1.18
C THR A 60 -11.58 -1.59 -0.05
N VAL A 61 -12.33 -2.66 0.18
CA VAL A 61 -13.30 -2.75 1.29
C VAL A 61 -12.61 -2.61 2.64
N ILE A 62 -11.50 -3.32 2.87
CA ILE A 62 -10.73 -3.21 4.11
C ILE A 62 -10.22 -1.77 4.30
N ALA A 63 -9.62 -1.18 3.27
CA ALA A 63 -9.12 0.19 3.34
C ALA A 63 -10.24 1.20 3.68
N HIS A 64 -11.43 1.04 3.09
CA HIS A 64 -12.58 1.91 3.40
C HIS A 64 -13.25 1.63 4.75
N ALA A 65 -12.96 0.51 5.40
CA ALA A 65 -13.41 0.25 6.75
C ALA A 65 -12.62 1.06 7.80
N LEU A 66 -11.43 1.56 7.44
CA LEU A 66 -10.66 2.45 8.30
C LEU A 66 -11.26 3.87 8.30
N PRO A 67 -11.16 4.62 9.41
CA PRO A 67 -11.53 6.02 9.46
C PRO A 67 -10.78 6.83 8.39
N LYS A 68 -11.46 7.79 7.76
CA LYS A 68 -10.86 8.64 6.72
C LYS A 68 -9.65 9.41 7.28
N SER A 69 -8.53 9.35 6.56
CA SER A 69 -7.28 10.12 6.73
C SER A 69 -7.03 10.64 8.15
N THR A 70 -6.26 9.88 8.92
CA THR A 70 -5.67 10.31 10.18
C THR A 70 -4.48 11.24 9.94
N GLN A 71 -4.13 12.10 10.90
CA GLN A 71 -2.88 12.87 10.85
C GLN A 71 -1.64 11.98 11.05
N GLU A 72 -1.83 10.79 11.63
CA GLU A 72 -0.79 9.79 11.81
C GLU A 72 -0.84 8.68 10.74
N PRO A 73 0.30 8.02 10.46
CA PRO A 73 0.35 6.86 9.58
C PRO A 73 -0.47 5.67 10.10
N VAL A 74 -1.02 4.89 9.15
CA VAL A 74 -1.55 3.55 9.41
C VAL A 74 -0.39 2.57 9.46
N GLN A 75 -0.34 1.73 10.50
CA GLN A 75 0.62 0.63 10.57
C GLN A 75 0.05 -0.61 9.88
N GLU A 76 0.69 -1.05 8.80
CA GLU A 76 0.33 -2.28 8.09
C GLU A 76 1.33 -3.38 8.44
N ILE A 77 0.86 -4.49 9.00
CA ILE A 77 1.69 -5.64 9.35
C ILE A 77 1.56 -6.70 8.25
N GLY A 78 2.69 -7.07 7.65
CA GLY A 78 2.74 -8.05 6.55
C GLY A 78 2.06 -7.53 5.28
N PRO A 79 2.59 -6.46 4.63
CA PRO A 79 2.03 -5.90 3.40
C PRO A 79 2.03 -6.89 2.22
N GLY A 80 2.88 -7.92 2.26
CA GLY A 80 2.96 -8.90 1.19
C GLY A 80 3.44 -8.27 -0.12
N LEU A 81 2.68 -8.47 -1.20
CA LEU A 81 2.93 -7.80 -2.48
C LEU A 81 2.43 -6.34 -2.53
N GLY A 82 1.84 -5.83 -1.44
CA GLY A 82 1.35 -4.47 -1.29
C GLY A 82 -0.07 -4.24 -1.80
N ALA A 83 -0.95 -5.25 -1.72
CA ALA A 83 -2.34 -5.13 -2.16
C ALA A 83 -3.12 -4.12 -1.31
N LEU A 84 -3.10 -4.32 0.01
CA LEU A 84 -3.77 -3.43 0.96
C LEU A 84 -3.01 -2.10 1.10
N THR A 85 -1.68 -2.12 1.13
CA THR A 85 -0.83 -0.91 1.07
C THR A 85 -1.28 0.07 -0.02
N ARG A 86 -1.42 -0.40 -1.27
CA ARG A 86 -1.84 0.45 -2.40
C ARG A 86 -3.27 0.97 -2.22
N ALA A 87 -4.18 0.15 -1.68
CA ALA A 87 -5.55 0.58 -1.41
C ALA A 87 -5.59 1.72 -0.37
N LEU A 88 -4.82 1.60 0.72
CA LEU A 88 -4.70 2.62 1.76
C LEU A 88 -4.12 3.94 1.21
N LEU A 89 -3.03 3.84 0.44
CA LEU A 89 -2.39 4.98 -0.21
C LEU A 89 -3.35 5.67 -1.21
N THR A 90 -4.14 4.90 -1.95
CA THR A 90 -5.11 5.42 -2.93
C THR A 90 -6.17 6.28 -2.25
N ILE A 91 -6.64 5.90 -1.06
CA ILE A 91 -7.67 6.64 -0.33
C ILE A 91 -7.11 7.76 0.57
N GLY A 92 -5.81 8.01 0.53
CA GLY A 92 -5.19 9.18 1.15
C GLY A 92 -4.34 8.92 2.39
N HIS A 93 -4.24 7.68 2.89
CA HIS A 93 -3.44 7.40 4.09
C HIS A 93 -1.93 7.49 3.82
N THR A 94 -1.18 7.83 4.87
CA THR A 94 0.23 7.52 5.01
C THR A 94 0.35 6.13 5.64
N VAL A 95 1.29 5.31 5.17
CA VAL A 95 1.44 3.91 5.57
C VAL A 95 2.85 3.62 6.07
N GLU A 96 2.96 3.08 7.29
CA GLU A 96 4.14 2.44 7.85
C GLU A 96 3.95 0.91 7.74
N ALA A 97 4.63 0.27 6.79
CA ALA A 97 4.47 -1.16 6.53
C ALA A 97 5.62 -1.98 7.13
N PHE A 98 5.31 -3.05 7.87
CA PHE A 98 6.26 -3.95 8.52
C PHE A 98 6.34 -5.28 7.77
N GLU A 99 7.49 -5.60 7.17
CA GLU A 99 7.69 -6.84 6.40
C GLU A 99 8.98 -7.55 6.83
N ILE A 100 8.91 -8.88 6.93
CA ILE A 100 10.03 -9.74 7.36
C ILE A 100 10.69 -10.45 6.17
N ASP A 101 9.96 -10.70 5.08
CA ASP A 101 10.46 -11.38 3.89
C ASP A 101 11.33 -10.44 3.04
N GLN A 102 12.63 -10.74 2.96
CA GLN A 102 13.63 -9.98 2.21
C GLN A 102 13.33 -9.83 0.71
N GLY A 103 12.71 -10.85 0.11
CA GLY A 103 12.29 -10.81 -1.28
C GLY A 103 11.13 -9.83 -1.49
N LEU A 104 10.14 -9.86 -0.59
CA LEU A 104 9.02 -8.92 -0.61
C LEU A 104 9.44 -7.50 -0.26
N ILE A 105 10.39 -7.32 0.67
CA ILE A 105 11.00 -6.02 0.99
C ILE A 105 11.60 -5.40 -0.28
N SER A 106 12.40 -6.18 -1.02
CA SER A 106 13.04 -5.72 -2.24
C SER A 106 12.00 -5.32 -3.30
N TRP A 107 10.95 -6.14 -3.46
CA TRP A 107 9.82 -5.85 -4.34
C TRP A 107 9.05 -4.58 -3.94
N LEU A 108 8.72 -4.41 -2.67
CA LEU A 108 7.97 -3.24 -2.17
C LEU A 108 8.78 -1.96 -2.35
N ARG A 109 10.08 -1.98 -2.04
CA ARG A 109 10.97 -0.85 -2.31
C ARG A 109 10.94 -0.46 -3.77
N GLN A 110 11.14 -1.41 -4.67
CA GLN A 110 11.15 -1.11 -6.10
C GLN A 110 9.79 -0.61 -6.60
N SER A 111 8.70 -1.24 -6.15
CA SER A 111 7.35 -0.99 -6.65
C SER A 111 6.69 0.25 -6.06
N LEU A 112 7.16 0.74 -4.91
CA LEU A 112 6.62 1.93 -4.22
C LEU A 112 7.68 3.03 -3.96
N GLN A 113 8.86 2.96 -4.57
CA GLN A 113 9.97 3.91 -4.38
C GLN A 113 9.59 5.40 -4.54
N ASN A 114 8.58 5.69 -5.36
CA ASN A 114 8.15 7.06 -5.67
C ASN A 114 6.91 7.51 -4.88
N GLU A 115 6.44 6.71 -3.92
CA GLU A 115 5.29 7.07 -3.08
C GLU A 115 5.79 7.70 -1.77
N PRO A 116 5.69 9.04 -1.61
CA PRO A 116 6.21 9.73 -0.42
C PRO A 116 5.43 9.42 0.86
N ARG A 117 4.21 8.88 0.74
CA ARG A 117 3.38 8.49 1.89
C ARG A 117 3.63 7.06 2.35
N PHE A 118 4.58 6.35 1.73
CA PHE A 118 4.91 4.97 2.07
C PHE A 118 6.26 4.89 2.78
N GLN A 119 6.28 4.25 3.93
CA GLN A 119 7.48 3.89 4.67
C GLN A 119 7.51 2.38 4.89
N LEU A 120 8.60 1.74 4.48
CA LEU A 120 8.84 0.33 4.73
C LEU A 120 9.77 0.16 5.94
N ILE A 121 9.32 -0.61 6.92
CA ILE A 121 10.09 -1.06 8.08
C ILE A 121 10.40 -2.55 7.90
N GLU A 122 11.69 -2.87 7.86
CA GLU A 122 12.14 -4.25 7.70
C GLU A 122 12.28 -4.96 9.03
N GLY A 123 11.79 -6.19 9.09
CA GLY A 123 12.00 -7.11 10.19
C GLY A 123 10.72 -7.69 10.75
N ASP A 124 10.89 -8.56 11.74
CA ASP A 124 9.79 -9.18 12.47
C ASP A 124 8.98 -8.12 13.22
N ALA A 125 7.70 -7.96 12.87
CA ALA A 125 6.80 -6.99 13.48
C ALA A 125 6.71 -7.13 15.01
N LEU A 126 6.83 -8.34 15.57
CA LEU A 126 6.83 -8.52 17.02
C LEU A 126 8.05 -7.85 17.68
N LYS A 127 9.16 -7.71 16.95
CA LYS A 127 10.41 -7.12 17.43
C LYS A 127 10.55 -5.66 17.04
N THR A 128 10.10 -5.29 15.85
CA THR A 128 10.29 -3.94 15.28
C THR A 128 9.20 -2.98 15.72
N LEU A 129 7.93 -3.40 15.70
CA LEU A 129 6.79 -2.55 16.06
C LEU A 129 6.95 -1.87 17.44
N PRO A 130 7.47 -2.52 18.50
CA PRO A 130 7.72 -1.90 19.81
C PRO A 130 8.61 -0.63 19.78
N HIS A 131 9.47 -0.51 18.77
CA HIS A 131 10.39 0.62 18.62
C HIS A 131 9.78 1.82 17.89
N HIS A 132 8.54 1.70 17.41
CA HIS A 132 7.80 2.77 16.74
C HIS A 132 6.68 3.31 17.65
N PRO A 133 6.30 4.59 17.54
CA PRO A 133 5.18 5.13 18.30
C PRO A 133 3.90 4.30 18.09
N PRO A 134 3.08 4.10 19.14
CA PRO A 134 1.77 3.49 18.96
C PRO A 134 0.93 4.35 18.02
N ARG A 135 0.11 3.71 17.18
CA ARG A 135 -0.81 4.36 16.25
C ARG A 135 -2.23 3.90 16.53
N SER A 136 -3.21 4.76 16.26
CA SER A 136 -4.63 4.44 16.41
C SER A 136 -5.11 3.42 15.38
N LEU A 137 -4.40 3.30 14.24
CA LEU A 137 -4.77 2.42 13.14
C LEU A 137 -3.66 1.41 12.87
N VAL A 138 -3.97 0.14 13.11
CA VAL A 138 -3.15 -1.01 12.74
C VAL A 138 -4.00 -1.95 11.88
N CYS A 139 -3.43 -2.45 10.79
CA CYS A 139 -4.09 -3.36 9.87
C CYS A 139 -3.11 -4.40 9.31
N GLY A 140 -3.62 -5.41 8.62
CA GLY A 140 -2.78 -6.40 7.95
C GLY A 140 -3.57 -7.66 7.61
N ASN A 141 -3.14 -8.38 6.58
CA ASN A 141 -3.62 -9.73 6.30
C ASN A 141 -2.76 -10.75 7.07
N LEU A 142 -2.92 -10.73 8.39
CA LEU A 142 -1.98 -11.34 9.33
C LEU A 142 -1.88 -12.87 9.17
N PRO A 143 -0.66 -13.44 9.14
CA PRO A 143 -0.47 -14.88 9.31
C PRO A 143 -0.93 -15.33 10.70
N TYR A 144 -1.68 -16.43 10.76
CA TYR A 144 -2.18 -17.00 12.02
C TYR A 144 -1.08 -17.26 13.07
N SER A 145 0.14 -17.56 12.61
CA SER A 145 1.30 -17.84 13.49
C SER A 145 1.71 -16.65 14.35
N ILE A 146 1.42 -15.41 13.93
CA ILE A 146 1.78 -14.20 14.66
C ILE A 146 0.57 -13.40 15.17
N SER A 147 -0.64 -13.71 14.72
CA SER A 147 -1.83 -12.91 15.05
C SER A 147 -2.07 -12.79 16.56
N THR A 148 -2.05 -13.89 17.31
CA THR A 148 -2.28 -13.86 18.77
C THR A 148 -1.22 -13.05 19.53
N PRO A 149 0.10 -13.35 19.43
CA PRO A 149 1.11 -12.57 20.14
C PRO A 149 1.12 -11.09 19.72
N LEU A 150 0.86 -10.79 18.44
CA LEU A 150 0.76 -9.42 17.96
C LEU A 150 -0.41 -8.67 18.59
N LEU A 151 -1.60 -9.27 18.65
CA LEU A 151 -2.77 -8.66 19.27
C LEU A 151 -2.56 -8.41 20.76
N VAL A 152 -1.95 -9.35 21.48
CA VAL A 152 -1.59 -9.17 22.90
C VAL A 152 -0.61 -8.00 23.05
N GLN A 153 0.43 -7.95 22.21
CA GLN A 153 1.38 -6.85 22.23
C GLN A 153 0.70 -5.51 21.96
N LEU A 154 -0.17 -5.42 20.95
CA LEU A 154 -0.93 -4.20 20.65
C LEU A 154 -1.84 -3.76 21.82
N ALA A 155 -2.47 -4.71 22.52
CA ALA A 155 -3.36 -4.41 23.64
C ALA A 155 -2.62 -3.93 24.90
N LEU A 156 -1.31 -4.21 25.01
CA LEU A 156 -0.47 -3.83 26.16
C LEU A 156 0.37 -2.58 25.92
N ARG A 157 0.20 -1.93 24.75
CA ARG A 157 0.99 -0.76 24.35
C ARG A 157 0.31 0.57 24.62
#